data_AF-A0A6L7F3E8-F1
#
_entry.id   AF-A0A6L7F3E8-F1
#
_cell.length_a   1.000
_cell.length_b   1.000
_cell.length_c   1.000
_cell.angle_alpha   90.00
_cell.angle_beta   90.00
_cell.angle_gamma   90.00
#
_symmetry.space_group_name_H-M   'P 1'
#
loop_
_entity.id
_entity.type
_entity.pdbx_description
1 polymer ?
#
loop_
_entity_poly.entity_id
_entity_poly.type
_entity_poly.pdbx_seq_one_letter_code
_entity_poly.pdbx_strand_id
1 'polypeptide(L)'
;MSSRSMRADGSRRRGLPDAHAWAHDACRRCGIRRREEWVLDRSGQAVLALVWTGRSGDFRVQPFPPMRGLVPEQVPDQTLEQAFPGVPVGGEPPCRAR
;
A
#
# COMPACT_ATOMS: atom_id res chain seq x y z
N MET A 1 6.33 -29.73 48.49
CA MET A 1 5.47 -28.65 47.96
C MET A 1 6.36 -27.72 47.14
N SER A 2 6.42 -27.92 45.82
CA SER A 2 7.26 -27.12 44.92
C SER A 2 6.37 -26.32 43.98
N SER A 3 6.19 -25.05 44.31
CA SER A 3 5.53 -24.05 43.48
C SER A 3 6.60 -23.07 43.00
N ARG A 4 6.82 -22.98 41.68
CA ARG A 4 7.25 -21.77 40.96
C ARG A 4 7.30 -22.08 39.47
N SER A 5 6.28 -21.66 38.74
CA SER A 5 6.17 -20.33 38.11
C SER A 5 6.71 -20.37 36.69
N MET A 6 5.73 -20.45 35.80
CA MET A 6 5.74 -20.00 34.42
C MET A 6 6.73 -18.86 34.18
N ARG A 7 7.63 -19.04 33.22
CA ARG A 7 8.11 -17.93 32.40
C ARG A 7 7.63 -18.18 31.00
N ALA A 8 6.56 -17.45 30.69
CA ALA A 8 5.99 -17.36 29.37
C ALA A 8 7.07 -16.91 28.37
N ASP A 9 7.01 -17.58 27.24
CA ASP A 9 7.79 -17.38 26.04
C ASP A 9 7.83 -15.89 25.67
N GLY A 10 9.03 -15.31 25.72
CA GLY A 10 9.29 -13.94 25.30
C GLY A 10 9.18 -13.85 23.78
N SER A 11 7.95 -13.78 23.29
CA SER A 11 7.58 -13.53 21.90
C SER A 11 8.12 -12.16 21.44
N ARG A 12 9.42 -12.11 21.12
CA ARG A 12 9.95 -11.10 20.21
C ARG A 12 9.31 -11.38 18.87
N ARG A 13 8.23 -10.67 18.54
CA ARG A 13 7.79 -10.51 17.15
C ARG A 13 8.96 -9.90 16.38
N ARG A 14 9.85 -10.74 15.85
CA ARG A 14 10.80 -10.34 14.82
C ARG A 14 9.92 -9.97 13.64
N GLY A 15 9.66 -8.68 13.46
CA GLY A 15 9.05 -8.18 12.23
C GLY A 15 9.83 -8.76 11.06
N LEU A 16 9.12 -9.25 10.04
CA LEU A 16 9.73 -9.78 8.83
C LEU A 16 10.74 -8.74 8.31
N PRO A 17 12.00 -9.13 8.05
CA PRO A 17 13.07 -8.18 7.71
C PRO A 17 12.71 -7.32 6.49
N ASP A 18 11.83 -7.80 5.61
CA ASP A 18 11.41 -7.13 4.38
C ASP A 18 10.04 -6.44 4.46
N ALA A 19 9.39 -6.44 5.63
CA ALA A 19 8.12 -5.74 5.81
C ALA A 19 8.32 -4.22 5.97
N HIS A 20 7.40 -3.46 5.39
CA HIS A 20 7.33 -2.01 5.59
C HIS A 20 6.93 -1.67 7.03
N ALA A 21 7.46 -0.55 7.52
CA ALA A 21 7.08 0.02 8.80
C ALA A 21 6.17 1.24 8.56
N TRP A 22 4.95 0.97 8.11
CA TRP A 22 3.96 2.00 7.77
C TRP A 22 3.57 2.84 8.99
N ALA A 23 3.58 4.16 8.82
CA ALA A 23 3.00 5.14 9.74
C ALA A 23 2.50 6.33 8.91
N HIS A 24 1.21 6.66 9.01
CA HIS A 24 0.57 7.72 8.21
C HIS A 24 0.88 7.60 6.71
N ASP A 25 0.72 6.39 6.18
CA ASP A 25 0.95 6.03 4.77
C ASP A 25 2.36 6.28 4.23
N ALA A 26 3.33 6.53 5.12
CA ALA A 26 4.76 6.55 4.81
C ALA A 26 5.48 5.40 5.54
N CYS A 27 6.37 4.70 4.85
CA CYS A 27 7.21 3.71 5.47
C CYS A 27 8.39 4.40 6.15
N ARG A 28 8.51 4.25 7.47
CA ARG A 28 9.60 4.84 8.27
C ARG A 28 10.99 4.25 7.97
N ARG A 29 11.07 3.14 7.23
CA ARG A 29 12.32 2.44 6.89
C ARG A 29 12.88 2.83 5.53
N CYS A 30 12.05 2.80 4.49
CA CYS A 30 12.48 3.05 3.11
C CYS A 30 12.02 4.42 2.56
N GLY A 31 11.12 5.10 3.27
CA GLY A 31 10.57 6.39 2.88
C GLY A 31 9.57 6.34 1.72
N ILE A 32 9.18 5.15 1.25
CA ILE A 32 8.10 5.00 0.28
C ILE A 32 6.81 5.50 0.92
N ARG A 33 6.01 6.22 0.15
CA ARG A 33 4.65 6.62 0.52
C ARG A 33 3.64 5.82 -0.29
N ARG A 34 2.48 5.57 0.29
CA ARG A 34 1.30 5.07 -0.41
C ARG A 34 0.20 6.13 -0.36
N ARG A 35 -0.65 6.17 -1.37
CA ARG A 35 -1.92 6.89 -1.32
C ARG A 35 -2.97 6.12 -2.10
N GLU A 36 -4.22 6.38 -1.77
CA GLU A 36 -5.38 5.89 -2.49
C GLU A 36 -5.80 6.96 -3.51
N GLU A 37 -6.07 6.54 -4.74
CA GLU A 37 -6.56 7.41 -5.81
C GLU A 37 -7.72 6.72 -6.53
N TRP A 38 -8.79 7.45 -6.84
CA TRP A 38 -9.85 6.94 -7.69
C TRP A 38 -9.53 7.23 -9.15
N VAL A 39 -9.67 6.23 -10.01
CA VAL A 39 -9.48 6.32 -11.46
C VAL A 39 -10.57 5.56 -12.19
N LEU A 40 -10.68 5.77 -13.50
CA LEU A 40 -11.50 4.94 -14.36
C LEU A 40 -10.68 3.74 -14.85
N ASP A 41 -11.30 2.56 -14.88
CA ASP A 41 -10.79 1.44 -15.66
C ASP A 41 -11.09 1.64 -17.16
N ARG A 42 -10.68 0.69 -18.00
CA ARG A 42 -10.89 0.75 -19.46
C ARG A 42 -12.35 0.66 -19.90
N SER A 43 -13.23 0.19 -19.02
CA SER A 43 -14.67 0.13 -19.25
C SER A 43 -15.39 1.39 -18.76
N GLY A 44 -14.66 2.35 -18.18
CA GLY A 44 -15.22 3.56 -17.60
C GLY A 44 -15.81 3.36 -16.22
N GLN A 45 -15.47 2.27 -15.52
CA GLN A 45 -15.88 2.07 -14.14
C GLN A 45 -14.87 2.69 -13.17
N ALA A 46 -15.38 3.39 -12.15
CA ALA A 46 -14.55 3.92 -11.08
C ALA A 46 -13.95 2.77 -10.25
N VAL A 47 -12.63 2.78 -10.10
CA VAL A 47 -11.86 1.83 -9.29
C VAL A 47 -10.90 2.58 -8.38
N LEU A 48 -10.66 2.02 -7.20
CA LEU A 48 -9.63 2.51 -6.29
C LEU A 48 -8.27 1.96 -6.73
N ALA A 49 -7.25 2.79 -6.74
CA ALA A 49 -5.88 2.40 -6.98
C ALA A 49 -5.01 2.78 -5.77
N LEU A 50 -4.11 1.88 -5.38
CA LEU A 50 -2.99 2.26 -4.53
C LEU A 50 -1.86 2.77 -5.42
N VAL A 51 -1.25 3.87 -5.01
CA VAL A 51 -0.15 4.53 -5.70
C VAL A 51 1.05 4.56 -4.78
N TRP A 52 2.21 4.10 -5.26
CA TRP A 52 3.46 4.14 -4.51
C TRP A 52 4.36 5.25 -5.03
N THR A 53 4.75 6.13 -4.11
CA THR A 53 5.55 7.31 -4.39
C THR A 53 6.91 7.19 -3.72
N GLY A 54 7.96 7.40 -4.50
CA GLY A 54 9.35 7.42 -4.06
C GLY A 54 9.91 8.85 -4.10
N ARG A 55 11.25 8.96 -4.12
CA ARG A 55 11.91 10.29 -4.20
C ARG A 55 11.67 10.98 -5.55
N SER A 56 11.59 10.20 -6.62
CA SER A 56 11.47 10.72 -8.00
C SER A 56 10.01 10.84 -8.48
N GLY A 57 9.03 10.65 -7.58
CA GLY A 57 7.61 10.61 -7.92
C GLY A 57 7.00 9.23 -7.86
N ASP A 58 5.85 9.07 -8.50
CA ASP A 58 5.10 7.82 -8.56
C ASP A 58 5.86 6.81 -9.41
N PHE A 59 6.02 5.59 -8.90
CA PHE A 59 6.81 4.54 -9.58
C PHE A 59 6.07 3.21 -9.68
N ARG A 60 4.88 3.12 -9.08
CA ARG A 60 4.02 1.95 -9.18
C ARG A 60 2.57 2.34 -8.89
N VAL A 61 1.64 1.63 -9.51
CA VAL A 61 0.20 1.73 -9.24
C VAL A 61 -0.45 0.35 -9.28
N GLN A 62 -1.51 0.14 -8.49
CA GLN A 62 -2.22 -1.13 -8.38
C GLN A 62 -3.70 -0.79 -8.36
N PRO A 63 -4.40 -0.98 -9.49
CA PRO A 63 -5.85 -0.90 -9.48
C PRO A 63 -6.41 -2.09 -8.70
N PHE A 64 -7.48 -1.83 -7.96
CA PHE A 64 -8.31 -2.86 -7.37
C PHE A 64 -9.58 -3.05 -8.21
N PRO A 65 -10.15 -4.27 -8.24
CA PRO A 65 -11.47 -4.45 -8.82
C PRO A 65 -12.51 -3.56 -8.13
N PRO A 66 -13.61 -3.20 -8.81
CA PRO A 66 -14.73 -2.53 -8.16
C PRO A 66 -15.20 -3.31 -6.91
N MET A 67 -15.14 -2.67 -5.75
CA MET A 67 -15.54 -3.26 -4.48
C MET A 67 -16.91 -2.72 -4.06
N ARG A 68 -17.85 -3.62 -3.73
CA ARG A 68 -19.18 -3.22 -3.26
C ARG A 68 -19.08 -2.37 -1.99
N GLY A 69 -19.81 -1.27 -1.96
CA GLY A 69 -19.87 -0.36 -0.81
C GLY A 69 -18.73 0.66 -0.73
N LEU A 70 -17.76 0.61 -1.65
CA LEU A 70 -16.77 1.66 -1.83
C LEU A 70 -17.18 2.54 -3.00
N VAL A 71 -17.45 3.81 -2.70
CA VAL A 71 -17.84 4.83 -3.67
C VAL A 71 -16.85 5.98 -3.55
N PRO A 72 -16.31 6.49 -4.66
CA PRO A 72 -15.50 7.70 -4.61
C PRO A 72 -16.29 8.88 -4.04
N GLU A 73 -15.65 9.69 -3.20
CA GLU A 73 -16.20 10.99 -2.80
C GLU A 73 -16.33 11.92 -4.02
N GLN A 74 -15.41 11.81 -4.98
CA GLN A 74 -15.39 12.54 -6.24
C GLN A 74 -15.25 11.57 -7.40
N VAL A 75 -16.20 11.61 -8.34
CA VAL A 75 -16.19 10.73 -9.51
C VAL A 75 -14.94 11.01 -10.35
N PRO A 76 -14.08 10.02 -10.60
CA PRO A 76 -12.89 10.22 -11.42
C PRO A 76 -13.27 10.41 -12.89
N ASP A 77 -12.51 11.25 -13.58
CA ASP A 77 -12.69 11.58 -15.00
C ASP A 77 -11.57 11.04 -15.90
N GLN A 78 -10.51 10.50 -15.30
CA GLN A 78 -9.34 9.98 -15.99
C GLN A 78 -9.19 8.47 -15.81
N THR A 79 -8.78 7.78 -16.87
CA THR A 79 -8.37 6.38 -16.77
C THR A 79 -7.05 6.25 -16.00
N LEU A 80 -6.75 5.04 -15.53
CA LEU A 80 -5.46 4.75 -14.89
C LEU A 80 -4.27 5.20 -15.76
N GLU A 81 -4.31 4.93 -17.07
CA GLU A 81 -3.23 5.32 -18.00
C GLU A 81 -3.13 6.84 -18.20
N GLN A 82 -4.23 7.57 -18.06
CA GLN A 82 -4.26 9.04 -18.16
C GLN A 82 -3.74 9.69 -16.88
N ALA A 83 -4.17 9.20 -15.72
CA ALA A 83 -3.75 9.71 -14.41
C ALA A 83 -2.29 9.38 -14.08
N PHE A 84 -1.80 8.22 -14.53
CA PHE A 84 -0.46 7.71 -14.23
C PHE A 84 0.33 7.30 -15.49
N PRO A 85 0.65 8.25 -16.38
CA PRO A 85 1.26 7.94 -17.68
C PRO A 85 2.65 7.33 -17.49
N GLY A 86 2.84 6.12 -18.03
CA GLY A 86 4.11 5.39 -17.97
C GLY A 86 4.47 4.79 -16.61
N VAL A 87 3.60 4.90 -15.59
CA VAL A 87 3.82 4.27 -14.29
C VAL A 87 3.48 2.77 -14.38
N PRO A 88 4.40 1.86 -13.99
CA PRO A 88 4.14 0.43 -14.05
C PRO A 88 3.01 -0.03 -13.12
N VAL A 89 2.17 -0.95 -13.60
CA VAL A 89 1.16 -1.61 -12.78
C VAL A 89 1.79 -2.77 -12.00
N GLY A 90 1.55 -2.84 -10.69
CA GLY A 90 2.01 -3.94 -9.84
C GLY A 90 1.70 -3.73 -8.35
N GLY A 91 1.79 -4.80 -7.56
CA GLY A 91 1.53 -4.73 -6.12
C GLY A 91 2.63 -4.05 -5.29
N GLU A 92 2.44 -4.06 -3.97
CA GLU A 92 3.34 -3.42 -3.00
C GLU A 92 4.83 -3.72 -3.29
N PRO A 93 5.67 -2.69 -3.49
CA PRO A 93 7.09 -2.87 -3.76
C PRO A 93 7.82 -3.34 -2.48
N PRO A 94 8.97 -4.01 -2.60
CA PRO A 94 9.72 -4.48 -1.44
C PRO A 94 10.24 -3.33 -0.58
N CYS A 95 10.27 -3.52 0.75
CA CYS A 95 10.89 -2.58 1.67
C CYS A 95 12.42 -2.74 1.64
N ARG A 96 13.09 -1.97 0.80
CA ARG A 96 14.56 -1.88 0.82
C ARG A 96 14.93 -0.73 1.77
N ALA A 97 15.42 -1.07 2.96
CA ALA A 97 15.90 -0.06 3.91
C ALA A 97 16.91 0.87 3.21
N ARG A 98 16.77 2.17 3.44
CA ARG A 98 17.69 3.18 2.89
C ARG A 98 19.05 3.15 3.55
#